data_AF-A0A7J7K0E2-F1
#
_entry.id   AF-A0A7J7K0E2-F1
#
_cell.length_a   1.000
_cell.length_b   1.000
_cell.length_c   1.000
_cell.angle_alpha   90.00
_cell.angle_beta   90.00
_cell.angle_gamma   90.00
#
_symmetry.space_group_name_H-M   'P 1'
#
loop_
_entity.id
_entity.type
_entity.pdbx_description
1 polymer ?
#
loop_
_entity_poly.entity_id
_entity_poly.type
_entity_poly.pdbx_seq_one_letter_code
_entity_poly.pdbx_strand_id
1 'polypeptide(L)'
;MLIVLGSGDDLAQAATIATRYSAVRRQTANSQGVEPQVLDYQTQQMKVFPAISSAYAIFFTGFTLRNIYQEILSSVEAGDTSRLAEIHCLTSSLKAYASDVACANIEVCRRSCGGHGYSHASGIPKIYLRCVPGCTYEGDNTVMYLQCARSLLKFLMKGQAGEKLPVMMRVLSDPLDVPPMLKSAQTFNFDLYTLAFKLNSLLLITDVAGRMQECIFSESMNEEQAWNMHSQGLVDAAKAYAMFLTSTIFVDILKRSDWEAKAKAAMAQVCEFYLVNNVLENSGSFLKNNVISSQQVDILIARRMELLKELRPNAVALVDAFDYPDRLLNSCLGRYDGNVYEALYEYAKDSTLNQHQVHPSFHKYIKPMREALKAKL
;
A
#
# COMPACT_ATOMS: atom_id res chain seq x y z
N MET A 1 1.37 -6.21 14.47
CA MET A 1 2.53 -6.77 13.73
C MET A 1 2.10 -7.81 12.70
N LEU A 2 1.36 -8.85 13.12
CA LEU A 2 0.82 -9.86 12.20
C LEU A 2 0.00 -9.24 11.07
N ILE A 3 -0.78 -8.20 11.37
CA ILE A 3 -1.59 -7.47 10.38
C ILE A 3 -0.73 -6.78 9.32
N VAL A 4 0.41 -6.18 9.69
CA VAL A 4 1.29 -5.47 8.74
C VAL A 4 1.89 -6.47 7.74
N LEU A 5 2.47 -7.56 8.26
CA LEU A 5 3.03 -8.62 7.41
C LEU A 5 1.94 -9.31 6.57
N GLY A 6 0.79 -9.62 7.17
CA GLY A 6 -0.34 -10.24 6.48
C GLY A 6 -0.91 -9.36 5.37
N SER A 7 -1.02 -8.05 5.60
CA SER A 7 -1.45 -7.09 4.57
C SER A 7 -0.47 -7.04 3.40
N GLY A 8 0.84 -7.09 3.70
CA GLY A 8 1.88 -7.17 2.67
C GLY A 8 1.79 -8.47 1.85
N ASP A 9 1.57 -9.60 2.52
CA ASP A 9 1.44 -10.93 1.89
C ASP A 9 0.17 -11.02 1.02
N ASP A 10 -0.98 -10.56 1.52
CA ASP A 10 -2.23 -10.53 0.76
C ASP A 10 -2.10 -9.62 -0.48
N LEU A 11 -1.46 -8.47 -0.33
CA LEU A 11 -1.18 -7.58 -1.46
C LEU A 11 -0.23 -8.22 -2.47
N ALA A 12 0.84 -8.87 -2.02
CA ALA A 12 1.80 -9.56 -2.87
C ALA A 12 1.13 -10.69 -3.67
N GLN A 13 0.25 -11.49 -3.06
CA GLN A 13 -0.54 -12.51 -3.76
C GLN A 13 -1.42 -11.90 -4.85
N ALA A 14 -2.15 -10.82 -4.55
CA ALA A 14 -3.00 -10.14 -5.54
C ALA A 14 -2.19 -9.50 -6.68
N ALA A 15 -1.05 -8.87 -6.36
CA ALA A 15 -0.12 -8.31 -7.34
C ALA A 15 0.48 -9.39 -8.24
N THR A 16 0.77 -10.57 -7.70
CA THR A 16 1.25 -11.73 -8.45
C THR A 16 0.24 -12.18 -9.48
N ILE A 17 -1.01 -12.41 -9.06
CA ILE A 17 -2.11 -12.82 -9.95
C ILE A 17 -2.31 -11.78 -11.07
N ALA A 18 -2.43 -10.50 -10.69
CA ALA A 18 -2.67 -9.44 -11.65
C ALA A 18 -1.53 -9.27 -12.64
N THR A 19 -0.28 -9.39 -12.20
CA THR A 19 0.90 -9.22 -13.05
C THR A 19 1.07 -10.40 -14.02
N ARG A 20 1.00 -11.65 -13.53
CA ARG A 20 1.07 -12.85 -14.38
C ARG A 20 -0.06 -12.84 -15.42
N TYR A 21 -1.29 -12.55 -15.00
CA TYR A 21 -2.41 -12.47 -15.94
C TYR A 21 -2.25 -11.34 -16.96
N SER A 22 -1.70 -10.18 -16.54
CA SER A 22 -1.46 -9.07 -17.46
C SER A 22 -0.38 -9.37 -18.50
N ALA A 23 0.57 -10.26 -18.19
CA ALA A 23 1.56 -10.75 -19.13
C ALA A 23 0.96 -11.78 -20.11
N VAL A 24 -0.03 -12.58 -19.71
CA VAL A 24 -0.68 -13.54 -20.61
C VAL A 24 -1.75 -12.90 -21.48
N ARG A 25 -2.57 -12.02 -20.88
CA ARG A 25 -3.73 -11.44 -21.55
C ARG A 25 -3.31 -10.46 -22.64
N ARG A 26 -3.85 -10.66 -23.84
CA ARG A 26 -3.81 -9.71 -24.96
C ARG A 26 -5.19 -9.13 -25.19
N GLN A 27 -5.25 -7.83 -25.50
CA GLN A 27 -6.49 -7.12 -25.81
C GLN A 27 -6.18 -5.81 -26.52
N THR A 28 -7.11 -5.36 -27.38
CA THR A 28 -7.08 -4.07 -28.09
C THR A 28 -5.98 -4.03 -29.13
N ALA A 29 -6.33 -4.46 -30.34
CA ALA A 29 -5.40 -4.49 -31.47
C ALA A 29 -4.75 -3.12 -31.71
N ASN A 30 -3.44 -3.12 -31.94
CA ASN A 30 -2.72 -1.94 -32.41
C ASN A 30 -3.09 -1.62 -33.87
N SER A 31 -2.51 -0.56 -34.43
CA SER A 31 -2.72 -0.16 -35.84
C SER A 31 -2.33 -1.24 -36.87
N GLN A 32 -1.62 -2.30 -36.45
CA GLN A 32 -1.19 -3.42 -37.27
C GLN A 32 -2.05 -4.69 -37.06
N GLY A 33 -3.11 -4.62 -36.25
CA GLY A 33 -3.97 -5.78 -35.96
C GLY A 33 -3.42 -6.76 -34.93
N VAL A 34 -2.24 -6.48 -34.34
CA VAL A 34 -1.63 -7.31 -33.29
C VAL A 34 -2.12 -6.84 -31.93
N GLU A 35 -2.63 -7.77 -31.11
CA GLU A 35 -3.00 -7.48 -29.73
C GLU A 35 -1.77 -7.59 -28.81
N PRO A 36 -1.25 -6.49 -28.25
CA PRO A 36 -0.11 -6.54 -27.32
C PRO A 36 -0.54 -7.13 -25.98
N GLN A 37 0.43 -7.47 -25.13
CA GLN A 37 0.14 -7.88 -23.75
C GLN A 37 -0.48 -6.68 -23.05
N VAL A 38 -1.53 -6.87 -22.23
CA VAL A 38 -2.14 -5.73 -21.54
C VAL A 38 -1.16 -5.04 -20.58
N LEU A 39 -0.15 -5.77 -20.10
CA LEU A 39 0.96 -5.22 -19.32
C LEU A 39 1.84 -4.22 -20.09
N ASP A 40 1.74 -4.13 -21.41
CA ASP A 40 2.49 -3.16 -22.23
C ASP A 40 1.89 -1.75 -22.17
N TYR A 41 0.64 -1.62 -21.74
CA TYR A 41 0.00 -0.32 -21.57
C TYR A 41 0.43 0.34 -20.27
N GLN A 42 0.87 1.60 -20.33
CA GLN A 42 1.22 2.40 -19.15
C GLN A 42 0.08 2.47 -18.13
N THR A 43 -1.17 2.50 -18.59
CA THR A 43 -2.36 2.51 -17.72
C THR A 43 -2.54 1.21 -16.94
N GLN A 44 -2.09 0.07 -17.48
CA GLN A 44 -2.07 -1.19 -16.75
C GLN A 44 -0.87 -1.23 -15.79
N GLN A 45 0.30 -0.77 -16.24
CA GLN A 45 1.51 -0.67 -15.42
C GLN A 45 1.28 0.21 -14.18
N MET A 46 0.58 1.34 -14.33
CA MET A 46 0.15 2.22 -13.23
C MET A 46 -0.87 1.59 -12.28
N LYS A 47 -1.43 0.42 -12.58
CA LYS A 47 -2.26 -0.36 -11.64
C LYS A 47 -1.45 -1.41 -10.91
N VAL A 48 -0.59 -2.15 -11.62
CA VAL A 48 0.12 -3.29 -11.03
C VAL A 48 1.44 -2.91 -10.35
N PHE A 49 2.20 -1.95 -10.87
CA PHE A 49 3.50 -1.60 -10.27
C PHE A 49 3.38 -0.91 -8.92
N PRO A 50 2.37 -0.05 -8.66
CA PRO A 50 2.13 0.46 -7.30
C PRO A 50 1.79 -0.65 -6.31
N ALA A 51 1.08 -1.69 -6.74
CA ALA A 51 0.78 -2.85 -5.90
C ALA A 51 2.05 -3.66 -5.58
N ILE A 52 2.89 -3.95 -6.59
CA ILE A 52 4.17 -4.65 -6.39
C ILE A 52 5.07 -3.86 -5.43
N SER A 53 5.28 -2.57 -5.69
CA SER A 53 6.22 -1.77 -4.90
C SER A 53 5.75 -1.56 -3.46
N SER A 54 4.43 -1.40 -3.27
CA SER A 54 3.83 -1.31 -1.93
C SER A 54 3.89 -2.65 -1.19
N ALA A 55 3.75 -3.79 -1.87
CA ALA A 55 3.89 -5.11 -1.25
C ALA A 55 5.29 -5.30 -0.64
N TYR A 56 6.35 -4.97 -1.39
CA TYR A 56 7.73 -5.01 -0.89
C TYR A 56 7.95 -4.03 0.28
N ALA A 57 7.48 -2.78 0.13
CA ALA A 57 7.63 -1.77 1.17
C ALA A 57 6.95 -2.17 2.49
N ILE A 58 5.74 -2.73 2.42
CA ILE A 58 4.98 -3.21 3.58
C ILE A 58 5.63 -4.46 4.18
N PHE A 59 6.11 -5.39 3.36
CA PHE A 59 6.83 -6.58 3.83
C PHE A 59 8.06 -6.21 4.67
N PHE A 60 8.91 -5.33 4.14
CA PHE A 60 10.11 -4.84 4.82
C PHE A 60 9.81 -4.06 6.09
N THR A 61 8.74 -3.27 6.06
CA THR A 61 8.23 -2.55 7.23
C THR A 61 7.73 -3.51 8.32
N GLY A 62 6.94 -4.52 7.94
CA GLY A 62 6.44 -5.54 8.85
C GLY A 62 7.56 -6.36 9.49
N PHE A 63 8.58 -6.71 8.71
CA PHE A 63 9.76 -7.42 9.21
C PHE A 63 10.55 -6.57 10.22
N THR A 64 10.77 -5.29 9.92
CA THR A 64 11.47 -4.37 10.82
C THR A 64 10.67 -4.13 12.11
N LEU A 65 9.36 -3.92 11.99
CA LEU A 65 8.47 -3.76 13.14
C LEU A 65 8.44 -5.01 14.04
N ARG A 66 8.56 -6.21 13.44
CA ARG A 66 8.67 -7.46 14.20
C ARG A 66 9.90 -7.50 15.09
N ASN A 67 11.05 -7.09 14.54
CA ASN A 67 12.31 -7.09 15.30
C ASN A 67 12.25 -6.07 16.45
N ILE A 68 11.74 -4.86 16.18
CA ILE A 68 11.58 -3.81 17.21
C ILE A 68 10.65 -4.29 18.33
N TYR A 69 9.55 -4.96 17.99
CA TYR A 69 8.63 -5.50 18.98
C TYR A 69 9.29 -6.57 19.86
N GLN A 70 10.06 -7.48 19.27
CA GLN A 70 10.75 -8.54 20.03
C GLN A 70 11.81 -7.96 20.98
N GLU A 71 12.54 -6.93 20.53
CA GLU A 71 13.48 -6.18 21.38
C GLU A 71 12.77 -5.54 22.57
N ILE A 72 11.68 -4.80 22.32
CA ILE A 72 10.92 -4.11 23.36
C ILE A 72 10.25 -5.10 24.32
N LEU A 73 9.72 -6.22 23.81
CA LEU A 73 9.13 -7.26 24.66
C LEU A 73 10.17 -7.83 25.63
N SER A 74 11.39 -8.09 25.15
CA SER A 74 12.49 -8.57 25.99
C SER A 74 12.86 -7.55 27.09
N SER A 75 12.86 -6.25 26.76
CA SER A 75 13.07 -5.18 27.74
C SER A 75 11.95 -5.13 28.80
N VAL A 76 10.69 -5.32 28.39
CA VAL A 76 9.53 -5.34 29.29
C VAL A 76 9.60 -6.52 30.25
N GLU A 77 9.99 -7.71 29.78
CA GLU A 77 10.22 -8.89 30.63
C GLU A 77 11.32 -8.65 31.67
N ALA A 78 12.30 -7.79 31.35
CA ALA A 78 13.33 -7.33 32.27
C ALA A 78 12.89 -6.14 33.17
N GLY A 79 11.63 -5.70 33.09
CA GLY A 79 11.05 -4.63 33.90
C GLY A 79 11.19 -3.22 33.32
N ASP A 80 11.75 -3.05 32.11
CA ASP A 80 11.84 -1.76 31.43
C ASP A 80 10.64 -1.51 30.51
N THR A 81 9.74 -0.63 30.95
CA THR A 81 8.54 -0.23 30.20
C THR A 81 8.69 1.09 29.44
N SER A 82 9.90 1.66 29.38
CA SER A 82 10.15 3.00 28.83
C SER A 82 9.75 3.16 27.35
N ARG A 83 9.77 2.06 26.59
CA ARG A 83 9.50 2.02 25.14
C ARG A 83 8.09 1.57 24.77
N LEU A 84 7.20 1.34 25.74
CA LEU A 84 5.81 0.93 25.47
C LEU A 84 5.04 1.95 24.63
N ALA A 85 5.27 3.25 24.87
CA ALA A 85 4.64 4.31 24.08
C ALA A 85 5.16 4.35 22.62
N GLU A 86 6.44 4.02 22.41
CA GLU A 86 7.04 3.94 21.07
C GLU A 86 6.38 2.82 20.28
N ILE A 87 6.38 1.59 20.82
CA ILE A 87 5.83 0.45 20.08
C ILE A 87 4.34 0.62 19.81
N HIS A 88 3.56 1.16 20.76
CA HIS A 88 2.16 1.46 20.53
C HIS A 88 1.98 2.41 19.34
N CYS A 89 2.70 3.54 19.33
CA CYS A 89 2.65 4.51 18.23
C CYS A 89 3.01 3.89 16.87
N LEU A 90 4.06 3.07 16.81
CA LEU A 90 4.49 2.38 15.58
C LEU A 90 3.46 1.34 15.12
N THR A 91 2.93 0.54 16.05
CA THR A 91 1.97 -0.51 15.70
C THR A 91 0.64 0.06 15.25
N SER A 92 0.11 1.10 15.90
CA SER A 92 -1.16 1.73 15.49
C SER A 92 -1.04 2.38 14.11
N SER A 93 0.05 3.10 13.85
CA SER A 93 0.26 3.78 12.56
C SER A 93 0.45 2.81 11.40
N LEU A 94 1.37 1.84 11.55
CA LEU A 94 1.75 0.93 10.49
C LEU A 94 0.67 -0.13 10.23
N LYS A 95 -0.09 -0.54 11.25
CA LYS A 95 -1.26 -1.42 11.07
C LYS A 95 -2.28 -0.76 10.17
N ALA A 96 -2.68 0.48 10.49
CA ALA A 96 -3.70 1.18 9.74
C ALA A 96 -3.24 1.48 8.31
N TYR A 97 -2.00 1.96 8.16
CA TYR A 97 -1.41 2.26 6.85
C TYR A 97 -1.29 1.03 5.96
N ALA A 98 -0.72 -0.07 6.48
CA ALA A 98 -0.52 -1.27 5.69
C ALA A 98 -1.84 -1.88 5.21
N SER A 99 -2.87 -1.95 6.08
CA SER A 99 -4.15 -2.54 5.70
C SER A 99 -4.94 -1.65 4.74
N ASP A 100 -4.91 -0.32 4.91
CA ASP A 100 -5.52 0.63 3.96
C ASP A 100 -4.90 0.48 2.55
N VAL A 101 -3.57 0.53 2.49
CA VAL A 101 -2.84 0.44 1.22
C VAL A 101 -3.04 -0.92 0.56
N ALA A 102 -2.98 -2.02 1.33
CA ALA A 102 -3.20 -3.36 0.81
C ALA A 102 -4.62 -3.52 0.25
N CYS A 103 -5.66 -3.18 1.02
CA CYS A 103 -7.04 -3.33 0.57
C CYS A 103 -7.32 -2.53 -0.71
N ALA A 104 -6.88 -1.27 -0.76
CA ALA A 104 -7.07 -0.42 -1.93
C ALA A 104 -6.38 -1.02 -3.17
N ASN A 105 -5.13 -1.48 -3.04
CA ASN A 105 -4.38 -2.02 -4.16
C ASN A 105 -4.83 -3.43 -4.58
N ILE A 106 -5.31 -4.27 -3.66
CA ILE A 106 -5.90 -5.58 -3.99
C ILE A 106 -7.12 -5.40 -4.89
N GLU A 107 -7.99 -4.43 -4.60
CA GLU A 107 -9.15 -4.16 -5.45
C GLU A 107 -8.75 -3.55 -6.81
N VAL A 108 -7.67 -2.76 -6.87
CA VAL A 108 -7.07 -2.33 -8.14
C VAL A 108 -6.55 -3.53 -8.95
N CYS A 109 -5.87 -4.48 -8.31
CA CYS A 109 -5.41 -5.74 -8.92
C CYS A 109 -6.58 -6.58 -9.45
N ARG A 110 -7.70 -6.62 -8.71
CA ARG A 110 -8.92 -7.30 -9.15
C ARG A 110 -9.46 -6.69 -10.44
N ARG A 111 -9.59 -5.36 -10.47
CA ARG A 111 -10.09 -4.61 -11.63
C ARG A 111 -9.13 -4.65 -12.82
N SER A 112 -7.82 -4.75 -12.58
CA SER A 112 -6.82 -4.87 -13.65
C SER A 112 -6.91 -6.20 -14.41
N CYS A 113 -7.55 -7.23 -13.83
CA CYS A 113 -7.85 -8.50 -14.47
C CYS A 113 -9.15 -8.50 -15.29
N GLY A 114 -9.83 -7.35 -15.43
CA GLY A 114 -11.08 -7.22 -16.18
C GLY A 114 -12.21 -8.11 -15.63
N GLY A 115 -13.07 -8.61 -16.54
CA GLY A 115 -14.20 -9.46 -16.16
C GLY A 115 -13.79 -10.74 -15.43
N HIS A 116 -12.67 -11.37 -15.82
CA HIS A 116 -12.19 -12.58 -15.15
C HIS A 116 -11.76 -12.33 -13.69
N GLY A 117 -11.32 -11.11 -13.36
CA GLY A 117 -11.00 -10.72 -11.99
C GLY A 117 -12.22 -10.70 -11.05
N TYR A 118 -13.44 -10.65 -11.58
CA TYR A 118 -14.66 -10.75 -10.76
C TYR A 118 -14.93 -12.18 -10.29
N SER A 119 -14.57 -13.18 -11.11
CA SER A 119 -14.79 -14.59 -10.79
C SER A 119 -13.94 -15.04 -9.61
N HIS A 120 -14.47 -15.95 -8.78
CA HIS A 120 -13.68 -16.65 -7.75
C HIS A 120 -12.52 -17.48 -8.34
N ALA A 121 -12.57 -17.82 -9.63
CA ALA A 121 -11.46 -18.45 -10.35
C ALA A 121 -10.20 -17.58 -10.37
N SER A 122 -10.33 -16.26 -10.20
CA SER A 122 -9.18 -15.36 -10.10
C SER A 122 -8.46 -15.41 -8.75
N GLY A 123 -9.08 -15.95 -7.70
CA GLY A 123 -8.52 -15.94 -6.34
C GLY A 123 -8.57 -14.57 -5.63
N ILE A 124 -8.48 -13.45 -6.37
CA ILE A 124 -8.39 -12.09 -5.80
C ILE A 124 -9.58 -11.71 -4.89
N PRO A 125 -10.86 -12.03 -5.21
CA PRO A 125 -11.96 -11.75 -4.30
C PRO A 125 -11.80 -12.38 -2.91
N LYS A 126 -11.21 -13.59 -2.83
CA LYS A 126 -10.96 -14.27 -1.55
C LYS A 126 -9.84 -13.60 -0.77
N ILE A 127 -8.79 -13.17 -1.48
CA ILE A 127 -7.68 -12.40 -0.90
C ILE A 127 -8.20 -11.07 -0.32
N TYR A 128 -9.02 -10.34 -1.07
CA TYR A 128 -9.63 -9.10 -0.59
C TYR A 128 -10.47 -9.32 0.67
N LEU A 129 -11.32 -10.35 0.68
CA LEU A 129 -12.15 -10.69 1.85
C LEU A 129 -11.33 -11.10 3.08
N ARG A 130 -10.11 -11.61 2.90
CA ARG A 130 -9.18 -11.92 3.98
C ARG A 130 -8.47 -10.68 4.51
N CYS A 131 -8.10 -9.76 3.62
CA CYS A 131 -7.36 -8.55 3.95
C CYS A 131 -8.25 -7.45 4.58
N VAL A 132 -9.48 -7.26 4.09
CA VAL A 132 -10.34 -6.12 4.48
C VAL A 132 -10.71 -6.06 5.96
N PRO A 133 -10.91 -7.17 6.71
CA PRO A 133 -11.09 -7.11 8.16
C PRO A 133 -9.89 -6.50 8.89
N GLY A 134 -8.70 -6.52 8.25
CA GLY A 134 -7.49 -5.80 8.64
C GLY A 134 -7.71 -4.34 8.98
N CYS A 135 -8.65 -3.68 8.30
CA CYS A 135 -8.97 -2.28 8.52
C CYS A 135 -9.88 -2.04 9.74
N THR A 136 -10.40 -3.10 10.37
CA THR A 136 -11.44 -3.01 11.42
C THR A 136 -11.07 -3.75 12.69
N TYR A 137 -10.59 -5.00 12.62
CA TYR A 137 -10.16 -5.72 13.83
C TYR A 137 -8.93 -5.05 14.46
N GLU A 138 -8.65 -5.36 15.72
CA GLU A 138 -7.51 -4.79 16.48
C GLU A 138 -7.47 -3.25 16.45
N GLY A 139 -8.63 -2.62 16.25
CA GLY A 139 -8.83 -1.18 16.21
C GLY A 139 -9.16 -0.66 14.81
N ASP A 140 -10.27 0.07 14.67
CA ASP A 140 -10.61 0.80 13.44
C ASP A 140 -9.43 1.69 12.97
N ASN A 141 -9.16 1.70 11.66
CA ASN A 141 -8.01 2.40 11.12
C ASN A 141 -7.99 3.90 11.44
N THR A 142 -9.13 4.60 11.42
CA THR A 142 -9.20 6.01 11.79
C THR A 142 -8.85 6.20 13.26
N VAL A 143 -9.40 5.35 14.14
CA VAL A 143 -9.07 5.36 15.57
C VAL A 143 -7.59 5.06 15.81
N MET A 144 -6.98 4.15 15.05
CA MET A 144 -5.55 3.83 15.14
C MET A 144 -4.67 5.01 14.69
N TYR A 145 -5.03 5.71 13.61
CA TYR A 145 -4.34 6.94 13.22
C TYR A 145 -4.46 8.02 14.31
N LEU A 146 -5.63 8.17 14.93
CA LEU A 146 -5.83 9.11 16.05
C LEU A 146 -5.02 8.73 17.29
N GLN A 147 -4.85 7.43 17.60
CA GLN A 147 -3.97 6.97 18.67
C GLN A 147 -2.48 7.25 18.36
N CYS A 148 -2.07 7.04 17.11
CA CYS A 148 -0.75 7.43 16.63
C CYS A 148 -0.55 8.94 16.80
N ALA A 149 -1.47 9.77 16.29
CA ALA A 149 -1.40 11.22 16.36
C ALA A 149 -1.26 11.70 17.82
N ARG A 150 -2.02 11.13 18.75
CA ARG A 150 -1.90 11.45 20.19
C ARG A 150 -0.50 11.15 20.73
N SER A 151 0.09 10.04 20.30
CA SER A 151 1.45 9.67 20.70
C SER A 151 2.49 10.61 20.07
N LEU A 152 2.32 10.96 18.79
CA LEU A 152 3.18 11.91 18.08
C LEU A 152 3.18 13.29 18.74
N LEU A 153 2.02 13.83 19.14
CA LEU A 153 1.96 15.10 19.86
C LEU A 153 2.72 15.06 21.19
N LYS A 154 2.63 13.96 21.93
CA LYS A 154 3.40 13.77 23.17
C LYS A 154 4.91 13.72 22.91
N PHE A 155 5.33 12.98 21.89
CA PHE A 155 6.76 12.92 21.53
C PHE A 155 7.27 14.25 20.97
N LEU A 156 6.44 15.01 20.24
CA LEU A 156 6.76 16.36 19.79
C LEU A 156 7.03 17.29 20.98
N MET A 157 6.15 17.30 21.98
CA MET A 157 6.36 18.10 23.20
C MET A 157 7.66 17.72 23.92
N LYS A 158 7.95 16.42 24.06
CA LYS A 158 9.20 15.92 24.64
C LYS A 158 10.43 16.34 23.85
N GLY A 159 10.36 16.25 22.51
CA GLY A 159 11.43 16.68 21.62
C GLY A 159 11.71 18.18 21.73
N GLN A 160 10.65 19.01 21.79
CA GLN A 160 10.75 20.45 22.01
C GLN A 160 11.33 20.80 23.38
N ALA A 161 11.10 19.96 24.40
CA ALA A 161 11.72 20.08 25.71
C ALA A 161 13.20 19.60 25.76
N GLY A 162 13.75 19.13 24.64
CA GLY A 162 15.13 18.63 24.54
C GLY A 162 15.34 17.22 25.10
N GLU A 163 14.26 16.48 25.35
CA GLU A 163 14.36 15.07 25.77
C GLU A 163 14.87 14.19 24.64
N LYS A 164 15.64 13.14 24.98
CA LYS A 164 16.08 12.15 24.00
C LYS A 164 14.91 11.28 23.57
N LEU A 165 14.57 11.36 22.28
CA LEU A 165 13.52 10.53 21.69
C LEU A 165 14.05 9.18 21.18
N PRO A 166 13.20 8.12 21.18
CA PRO A 166 13.50 6.87 20.50
C PRO A 166 13.78 7.09 19.01
N VAL A 167 14.58 6.21 18.40
CA VAL A 167 15.12 6.39 17.02
C VAL A 167 14.04 6.78 16.02
N MET A 168 12.92 6.06 16.00
CA MET A 168 11.82 6.30 15.05
C MET A 168 11.04 7.60 15.31
N MET A 169 11.18 8.19 16.51
CA MET A 169 10.52 9.42 16.92
C MET A 169 11.44 10.65 16.83
N ARG A 170 12.75 10.46 16.59
CA ARG A 170 13.75 11.55 16.58
C ARG A 170 13.44 12.66 15.58
N VAL A 171 12.75 12.35 14.49
CA VAL A 171 12.27 13.35 13.52
C VAL A 171 11.49 14.48 14.20
N LEU A 172 10.79 14.21 15.31
CA LEU A 172 9.98 15.20 16.02
C LEU A 172 10.83 16.24 16.78
N SER A 173 12.15 16.10 16.79
CA SER A 173 13.10 17.07 17.34
C SER A 173 13.90 17.79 16.26
N ASP A 174 13.69 17.47 14.99
CA ASP A 174 14.44 18.07 13.88
C ASP A 174 13.98 19.52 13.61
N PRO A 175 14.86 20.37 13.04
CA PRO A 175 14.47 21.68 12.54
C PRO A 175 13.39 21.60 11.45
N LEU A 176 12.50 22.60 11.42
CA LEU A 176 11.40 22.69 10.44
C LEU A 176 11.83 23.28 9.09
N ASP A 177 13.04 23.83 9.00
CA ASP A 177 13.52 24.49 7.80
C ASP A 177 13.68 23.49 6.64
N VAL A 178 13.10 23.84 5.48
CA VAL A 178 13.30 23.09 4.24
C VAL A 178 14.73 23.31 3.72
N PRO A 179 15.61 22.29 3.73
CA PRO A 179 16.98 22.47 3.30
C PRO A 179 17.07 22.84 1.82
N PRO A 180 18.01 23.73 1.41
CA PRO A 180 18.15 24.15 0.01
C PRO A 180 18.32 22.99 -0.99
N MET A 181 18.92 21.87 -0.56
CA MET A 181 19.09 20.68 -1.39
C MET A 181 17.76 20.09 -1.87
N LEU A 182 16.70 20.13 -1.05
CA LEU A 182 15.36 19.70 -1.44
C LEU A 182 14.71 20.65 -2.45
N LYS A 183 15.19 21.89 -2.55
CA LYS A 183 14.69 22.89 -3.50
C LYS A 183 15.41 22.85 -4.84
N SER A 184 16.54 22.13 -4.92
CA SER A 184 17.27 21.98 -6.18
C SER A 184 16.53 21.05 -7.13
N ALA A 185 16.44 21.40 -8.41
CA ALA A 185 15.83 20.57 -9.45
C ALA A 185 16.70 19.36 -9.84
N GLN A 186 17.68 18.99 -9.01
CA GLN A 186 18.53 17.82 -9.24
C GLN A 186 17.73 16.52 -9.08
N THR A 187 18.22 15.46 -9.71
CA THR A 187 17.66 14.10 -9.60
C THR A 187 17.60 13.70 -8.12
N PHE A 188 16.40 13.43 -7.61
CA PHE A 188 16.23 12.93 -6.25
C PHE A 188 17.00 11.61 -6.10
N ASN A 189 17.87 11.56 -5.10
CA ASN A 189 18.45 10.31 -4.63
C ASN A 189 17.64 9.79 -3.43
N PHE A 190 17.93 8.58 -2.97
CA PHE A 190 17.21 7.97 -1.85
C PHE A 190 17.25 8.81 -0.57
N ASP A 191 18.34 9.53 -0.29
CA ASP A 191 18.45 10.40 0.88
C ASP A 191 17.56 11.64 0.79
N LEU A 192 17.43 12.22 -0.41
CA LEU A 192 16.51 13.33 -0.64
C LEU A 192 15.04 12.89 -0.53
N TYR A 193 14.70 11.69 -1.00
CA TYR A 193 13.36 11.14 -0.82
C TYR A 193 13.03 10.93 0.66
N THR A 194 13.89 10.25 1.42
CA THR A 194 13.64 10.01 2.85
C THR A 194 13.56 11.33 3.61
N LEU A 195 14.42 12.30 3.30
CA LEU A 195 14.36 13.64 3.86
C LEU A 195 13.05 14.37 3.51
N ALA A 196 12.57 14.27 2.27
CA ALA A 196 11.31 14.88 1.86
C ALA A 196 10.10 14.28 2.60
N PHE A 197 10.01 12.94 2.71
CA PHE A 197 8.95 12.29 3.49
C PHE A 197 9.03 12.65 4.97
N LYS A 198 10.25 12.63 5.53
CA LYS A 198 10.53 13.03 6.92
C LYS A 198 10.00 14.43 7.18
N LEU A 199 10.43 15.39 6.39
CA LEU A 199 10.07 16.80 6.56
C LEU A 199 8.58 17.05 6.34
N ASN A 200 7.98 16.44 5.32
CA ASN A 200 6.53 16.56 5.08
C ASN A 200 5.74 16.03 6.28
N SER A 201 6.14 14.90 6.86
CA SER A 201 5.47 14.36 8.06
C SER A 201 5.63 15.29 9.27
N LEU A 202 6.84 15.80 9.52
CA LEU A 202 7.13 16.71 10.62
C LEU A 202 6.33 18.02 10.53
N LEU A 203 6.27 18.60 9.33
CA LEU A 203 5.54 19.86 9.08
C LEU A 203 4.03 19.68 9.28
N LEU A 204 3.45 18.55 8.85
CA LEU A 204 2.03 18.26 9.08
C LEU A 204 1.72 18.05 10.57
N ILE A 205 2.57 17.30 11.29
CA ILE A 205 2.42 17.07 12.73
C ILE A 205 2.53 18.41 13.49
N THR A 206 3.46 19.27 13.10
CA THR A 206 3.65 20.57 13.75
C THR A 206 2.53 21.57 13.41
N ASP A 207 2.08 21.63 12.16
CA ASP A 207 0.95 22.48 11.72
C ASP A 207 -0.31 22.14 12.51
N VAL A 208 -0.67 20.86 12.62
CA VAL A 208 -1.87 20.47 13.37
C VAL A 208 -1.71 20.70 14.88
N ALA A 209 -0.52 20.48 15.44
CA ALA A 209 -0.24 20.79 16.84
C ALA A 209 -0.41 22.29 17.15
N GLY A 210 0.12 23.16 16.28
CA GLY A 210 0.02 24.61 16.40
C GLY A 210 -1.43 25.09 16.33
N ARG A 211 -2.21 24.63 15.35
CA ARG A 211 -3.63 24.97 15.23
C ARG A 211 -4.45 24.52 16.44
N MET A 212 -4.16 23.34 16.97
CA MET A 212 -4.82 22.88 18.20
C MET A 212 -4.49 23.78 19.38
N GLN A 213 -3.23 24.22 19.52
CA GLN A 213 -2.85 25.18 20.56
C GLN A 213 -3.57 26.53 20.36
N GLU A 214 -3.70 27.02 19.13
CA GLU A 214 -4.44 28.24 18.82
C GLU A 214 -5.92 28.14 19.24
N CYS A 215 -6.62 27.04 18.95
CA CYS A 215 -8.00 26.85 19.41
C CYS A 215 -8.12 26.83 20.94
N ILE A 216 -7.15 26.21 21.64
CA ILE A 216 -7.17 26.12 23.10
C ILE A 216 -6.91 27.49 23.74
N PHE A 217 -5.87 28.21 23.29
CA PHE A 217 -5.43 29.44 23.93
C PHE A 217 -6.14 30.70 23.42
N SER A 218 -6.45 30.76 22.13
CA SER A 218 -7.04 31.95 21.49
C SER A 218 -8.57 31.88 21.42
N GLU A 219 -9.13 30.69 21.21
CA GLU A 219 -10.58 30.50 21.05
C GLU A 219 -11.27 29.93 22.31
N SER A 220 -10.51 29.73 23.39
CA SER A 220 -10.99 29.22 24.69
C SER A 220 -11.72 27.87 24.60
N MET A 221 -11.36 27.04 23.61
CA MET A 221 -11.86 25.67 23.50
C MET A 221 -11.17 24.74 24.49
N ASN A 222 -11.88 23.71 24.94
CA ASN A 222 -11.22 22.64 25.71
C ASN A 222 -10.44 21.70 24.77
N GLU A 223 -9.57 20.86 25.35
CA GLU A 223 -8.72 19.95 24.59
C GLU A 223 -9.50 18.97 23.70
N GLU A 224 -10.67 18.50 24.16
CA GLU A 224 -11.51 17.57 23.42
C GLU A 224 -12.15 18.23 22.19
N GLN A 225 -12.60 19.47 22.33
CA GLN A 225 -13.16 20.27 21.25
C GLN A 225 -12.09 20.56 20.18
N ALA A 226 -10.90 21.01 20.60
CA ALA A 226 -9.78 21.26 19.68
C ALA A 226 -9.32 19.96 18.98
N TRP A 227 -9.26 18.85 19.71
CA TRP A 227 -8.95 17.53 19.16
C TRP A 227 -9.97 17.13 18.08
N ASN A 228 -11.26 17.27 18.37
CA ASN A 228 -12.31 16.90 17.43
C ASN A 228 -12.29 17.80 16.18
N MET A 229 -12.10 19.11 16.37
CA MET A 229 -12.01 20.10 15.28
C MET A 229 -10.86 19.82 14.31
N HIS A 230 -9.74 19.30 14.80
CA HIS A 230 -8.55 19.00 14.00
C HIS A 230 -8.30 17.50 13.77
N SER A 231 -9.28 16.65 14.07
CA SER A 231 -9.19 15.18 13.94
C SER A 231 -8.76 14.73 12.54
N GLN A 232 -9.25 15.37 11.48
CA GLN A 232 -8.84 15.05 10.11
C GLN A 232 -7.36 15.38 9.87
N GLY A 233 -6.88 16.54 10.33
CA GLY A 233 -5.46 16.91 10.22
C GLY A 233 -4.56 15.98 11.03
N LEU A 234 -5.04 15.50 12.19
CA LEU A 234 -4.34 14.50 13.00
C LEU A 234 -4.21 13.17 12.27
N VAL A 235 -5.26 12.72 11.58
CA VAL A 235 -5.22 11.52 10.74
C VAL A 235 -4.25 11.69 9.59
N ASP A 236 -4.28 12.83 8.90
CA ASP A 236 -3.38 13.11 7.77
C ASP A 236 -1.91 13.16 8.21
N ALA A 237 -1.62 13.76 9.37
CA ALA A 237 -0.29 13.77 9.97
C ALA A 237 0.18 12.35 10.34
N ALA A 238 -0.68 11.51 10.93
CA ALA A 238 -0.36 10.13 11.25
C ALA A 238 -0.11 9.27 9.99
N LYS A 239 -0.88 9.48 8.92
CA LYS A 239 -0.64 8.84 7.61
C LYS A 239 0.69 9.25 7.01
N ALA A 240 1.01 10.54 7.02
CA ALA A 240 2.29 11.05 6.54
C ALA A 240 3.47 10.47 7.33
N TYR A 241 3.33 10.32 8.64
CA TYR A 241 4.33 9.65 9.49
C TYR A 241 4.50 8.16 9.14
N ALA A 242 3.42 7.41 8.92
CA ALA A 242 3.50 6.02 8.50
C ALA A 242 4.17 5.85 7.11
N MET A 243 3.88 6.77 6.17
CA MET A 243 4.55 6.82 4.86
C MET A 243 6.04 7.13 5.00
N PHE A 244 6.41 8.07 5.88
CA PHE A 244 7.80 8.36 6.20
C PHE A 244 8.54 7.14 6.76
N LEU A 245 7.96 6.45 7.74
CA LEU A 245 8.55 5.24 8.31
C LEU A 245 8.74 4.15 7.25
N THR A 246 7.71 3.87 6.46
CA THR A 246 7.75 2.83 5.43
C THR A 246 8.81 3.14 4.37
N SER A 247 8.87 4.39 3.91
CA SER A 247 9.86 4.86 2.92
C SER A 247 11.28 4.77 3.45
N THR A 248 11.50 5.18 4.70
CA THR A 248 12.83 5.16 5.34
C THR A 248 13.29 3.73 5.57
N ILE A 249 12.42 2.86 6.07
CA ILE A 249 12.74 1.44 6.28
C ILE A 249 13.10 0.77 4.96
N PHE A 250 12.36 1.03 3.88
CA PHE A 250 12.67 0.42 2.57
C PHE A 250 14.06 0.85 2.08
N VAL A 251 14.36 2.15 2.14
CA VAL A 251 15.68 2.68 1.77
C VAL A 251 16.79 2.11 2.65
N ASP A 252 16.57 2.02 3.96
CA ASP A 252 17.56 1.51 4.91
C ASP A 252 17.86 0.03 4.68
N ILE A 253 16.83 -0.79 4.43
CA ILE A 253 17.01 -2.20 4.07
C ILE A 253 17.79 -2.32 2.78
N LEU A 254 17.44 -1.55 1.76
CA LEU A 254 18.14 -1.54 0.48
C LEU A 254 19.63 -1.22 0.68
N LYS A 255 19.95 -0.16 1.45
CA LYS A 255 21.34 0.25 1.70
C LYS A 255 22.14 -0.81 2.45
N ARG A 256 21.58 -1.34 3.56
CA ARG A 256 22.28 -2.30 4.45
C ARG A 256 22.33 -3.72 3.90
N SER A 257 21.48 -4.05 2.94
CA SER A 257 21.43 -5.40 2.36
C SER A 257 22.74 -5.76 1.66
N ASP A 258 23.18 -7.00 1.85
CA ASP A 258 24.31 -7.59 1.11
C ASP A 258 23.79 -8.52 -0.01
N TRP A 259 22.72 -8.09 -0.68
CA TRP A 259 22.13 -8.84 -1.78
C TRP A 259 23.02 -8.80 -3.02
N GLU A 260 22.90 -9.83 -3.86
CA GLU A 260 23.54 -9.88 -5.16
C GLU A 260 23.23 -8.62 -5.98
N ALA A 261 24.21 -8.11 -6.73
CA ALA A 261 24.15 -6.81 -7.38
C ALA A 261 22.90 -6.63 -8.27
N LYS A 262 22.48 -7.67 -9.02
CA LYS A 262 21.28 -7.60 -9.86
C LYS A 262 19.99 -7.51 -9.04
N ALA A 263 19.87 -8.31 -7.98
CA ALA A 263 18.72 -8.27 -7.08
C ALA A 263 18.64 -6.92 -6.35
N LYS A 264 19.79 -6.40 -5.88
CA LYS A 264 19.86 -5.08 -5.26
C LYS A 264 19.48 -3.96 -6.23
N ALA A 265 19.92 -4.03 -7.48
CA ALA A 265 19.54 -3.05 -8.51
C ALA A 265 18.04 -3.11 -8.84
N ALA A 266 17.47 -4.30 -9.02
CA ALA A 266 16.03 -4.46 -9.25
C ALA A 266 15.21 -3.91 -8.07
N MET A 267 15.63 -4.22 -6.84
CA MET A 267 14.94 -3.70 -5.64
C MET A 267 15.11 -2.18 -5.48
N ALA A 268 16.24 -1.62 -5.91
CA ALA A 268 16.43 -0.17 -5.97
C ALA A 268 15.43 0.50 -6.90
N GLN A 269 15.17 -0.07 -8.09
CA GLN A 269 14.15 0.45 -9.02
C GLN A 269 12.73 0.36 -8.43
N VAL A 270 12.41 -0.74 -7.74
CA VAL A 270 11.11 -0.91 -7.05
C VAL A 270 10.97 0.14 -5.93
N CYS A 271 12.02 0.35 -5.14
CA CYS A 271 12.06 1.34 -4.08
C CYS A 271 11.91 2.76 -4.64
N GLU A 272 12.65 3.11 -5.70
CA GLU A 272 12.54 4.43 -6.33
C GLU A 272 11.13 4.67 -6.86
N PHE A 273 10.53 3.68 -7.54
CA PHE A 273 9.16 3.77 -8.00
C PHE A 273 8.15 3.94 -6.85
N TYR A 274 8.32 3.22 -5.74
CA TYR A 274 7.49 3.42 -4.55
C TYR A 274 7.57 4.86 -4.05
N LEU A 275 8.78 5.42 -3.93
CA LEU A 275 9.01 6.77 -3.42
C LEU A 275 8.42 7.83 -4.36
N VAL A 276 8.75 7.76 -5.66
CA VAL A 276 8.24 8.68 -6.70
C VAL A 276 6.72 8.65 -6.73
N ASN A 277 6.14 7.45 -6.77
CA ASN A 277 4.69 7.31 -6.83
C ASN A 277 4.01 7.91 -5.60
N ASN A 278 4.50 7.63 -4.39
CA ASN A 278 3.89 8.15 -3.17
C ASN A 278 4.06 9.66 -3.03
N VAL A 279 5.16 10.26 -3.50
CA VAL A 279 5.28 11.73 -3.55
C VAL A 279 4.24 12.33 -4.49
N LEU A 280 4.04 11.75 -5.68
CA LEU A 280 3.10 12.27 -6.67
C LEU A 280 1.63 12.14 -6.22
N GLU A 281 1.25 10.97 -5.70
CA GLU A 281 -0.12 10.72 -5.21
C GLU A 281 -0.47 11.58 -3.98
N ASN A 282 0.53 12.08 -3.25
CA ASN A 282 0.35 12.94 -2.08
C ASN A 282 0.91 14.36 -2.29
N SER A 283 1.16 14.77 -3.54
CA SER A 283 1.91 15.99 -3.87
C SER A 283 1.34 17.27 -3.26
N GLY A 284 0.04 17.32 -2.99
CA GLY A 284 -0.61 18.47 -2.34
C GLY A 284 0.04 18.90 -1.03
N SER A 285 0.36 17.96 -0.12
CA SER A 285 1.00 18.32 1.15
C SER A 285 2.46 18.74 0.96
N PHE A 286 3.19 18.04 0.07
CA PHE A 286 4.59 18.35 -0.22
C PHE A 286 4.73 19.76 -0.85
N LEU A 287 3.81 20.14 -1.73
CA LEU A 287 3.76 21.47 -2.34
C LEU A 287 3.34 22.54 -1.32
N LYS A 288 2.26 22.31 -0.55
CA LYS A 288 1.78 23.24 0.49
C LYS A 288 2.90 23.59 1.47
N ASN A 289 3.70 22.59 1.84
CA ASN A 289 4.78 22.72 2.81
C ASN A 289 6.11 23.14 2.17
N ASN A 290 6.13 23.47 0.88
CA ASN A 290 7.33 23.84 0.12
C ASN A 290 8.47 22.80 0.18
N VAL A 291 8.14 21.54 0.46
CA VAL A 291 9.10 20.42 0.49
C VAL A 291 9.55 20.09 -0.93
N ILE A 292 8.65 20.23 -1.90
CA ILE A 292 8.94 20.13 -3.33
C ILE A 292 8.35 21.34 -4.07
N SER A 293 8.88 21.63 -5.25
CA SER A 293 8.35 22.65 -6.17
C SER A 293 7.51 22.04 -7.29
N SER A 294 6.72 22.87 -7.98
CA SER A 294 5.97 22.45 -9.18
C SER A 294 6.89 21.88 -10.26
N GLN A 295 8.09 22.47 -10.45
CA GLN A 295 9.06 21.96 -11.42
C GLN A 295 9.56 20.56 -11.06
N GLN A 296 9.75 20.28 -9.76
CA GLN A 296 10.10 18.94 -9.31
C GLN A 296 8.97 17.93 -9.51
N VAL A 297 7.71 18.36 -9.40
CA VAL A 297 6.56 17.50 -9.73
C VAL A 297 6.62 17.06 -11.19
N ASP A 298 6.90 17.98 -12.13
CA ASP A 298 7.04 17.63 -13.55
C ASP A 298 8.19 16.63 -13.80
N ILE A 299 9.33 16.83 -13.13
CA ILE A 299 10.47 15.90 -13.17
C ILE A 299 10.08 14.52 -12.63
N LEU A 300 9.36 14.46 -11.51
CA LEU A 300 8.90 13.21 -10.91
C LEU A 300 7.86 12.51 -11.78
N ILE A 301 6.97 13.24 -12.46
CA ILE A 301 6.02 12.68 -13.43
C ILE A 301 6.78 12.01 -14.58
N ALA A 302 7.78 12.69 -15.15
CA ALA A 302 8.62 12.11 -16.20
C ALA A 302 9.37 10.86 -15.69
N ARG A 303 9.99 10.94 -14.51
CA ARG A 303 10.72 9.81 -13.90
C ARG A 303 9.80 8.63 -13.62
N ARG A 304 8.57 8.86 -13.15
CA ARG A 304 7.57 7.80 -12.95
C ARG A 304 7.32 7.04 -14.26
N MET A 305 7.15 7.75 -15.37
CA MET A 305 6.90 7.12 -16.68
C MET A 305 8.10 6.34 -17.21
N GLU A 306 9.33 6.78 -16.90
CA GLU A 306 10.55 6.03 -17.19
C GLU A 306 10.64 4.75 -16.36
N LEU A 307 10.40 4.85 -15.05
CA LEU A 307 10.40 3.71 -14.14
C LEU A 307 9.39 2.63 -14.53
N LEU A 308 8.23 3.01 -15.09
CA LEU A 308 7.30 2.02 -15.66
C LEU A 308 7.95 1.19 -16.77
N LYS A 309 8.70 1.84 -17.68
CA LYS A 309 9.42 1.15 -18.76
C LYS A 309 10.55 0.28 -18.22
N GLU A 310 11.26 0.75 -17.20
CA GLU A 310 12.37 0.04 -16.57
C GLU A 310 11.91 -1.19 -15.77
N LEU A 311 10.77 -1.12 -15.09
CA LEU A 311 10.23 -2.21 -14.28
C LEU A 311 9.56 -3.30 -15.12
N ARG A 312 8.99 -2.93 -16.27
CA ARG A 312 8.21 -3.82 -17.14
C ARG A 312 8.92 -5.14 -17.51
N PRO A 313 10.22 -5.17 -17.88
CA PRO A 313 10.93 -6.41 -18.17
C PRO A 313 11.05 -7.36 -16.98
N ASN A 314 11.13 -6.80 -15.76
CA ASN A 314 11.32 -7.57 -14.53
C ASN A 314 10.01 -7.84 -13.77
N ALA A 315 8.87 -7.30 -14.22
CA ALA A 315 7.61 -7.34 -13.48
C ALA A 315 7.18 -8.75 -13.06
N VAL A 316 7.27 -9.74 -13.96
CA VAL A 316 6.92 -11.14 -13.65
C VAL A 316 7.94 -11.75 -12.66
N ALA A 317 9.23 -11.55 -12.90
CA ALA A 317 10.28 -12.03 -11.97
C ALA A 317 10.16 -11.42 -10.57
N LEU A 318 9.77 -10.15 -10.46
CA LEU A 318 9.55 -9.46 -9.20
C LEU A 318 8.40 -10.07 -8.39
N VAL A 319 7.34 -10.54 -9.05
CA VAL A 319 6.23 -11.22 -8.35
C VAL A 319 6.51 -12.71 -8.13
N ASP A 320 7.31 -13.34 -8.98
CA ASP A 320 7.76 -14.72 -8.78
C ASP A 320 8.73 -14.83 -7.61
N ALA A 321 9.48 -13.78 -7.30
CA ALA A 321 10.38 -13.72 -6.14
C ALA A 321 9.65 -13.77 -4.78
N PHE A 322 8.32 -13.58 -4.75
CA PHE A 322 7.51 -13.87 -3.55
C PHE A 322 7.33 -15.37 -3.31
N ASP A 323 7.63 -16.21 -4.32
CA ASP A 323 7.67 -17.67 -4.24
C ASP A 323 6.34 -18.32 -3.80
N TYR A 324 5.22 -17.82 -4.33
CA TYR A 324 3.91 -18.39 -4.05
C TYR A 324 3.60 -19.60 -4.94
N PRO A 325 3.37 -20.80 -4.36
CA PRO A 325 2.92 -21.95 -5.13
C PRO A 325 1.46 -21.77 -5.57
N ASP A 326 1.10 -22.35 -6.71
CA ASP A 326 -0.27 -22.26 -7.27
C ASP A 326 -1.36 -22.73 -6.29
N ARG A 327 -1.05 -23.71 -5.43
CA ARG A 327 -1.97 -24.18 -4.39
C ARG A 327 -2.32 -23.09 -3.37
N LEU A 328 -1.36 -22.22 -3.05
CA LEU A 328 -1.57 -21.11 -2.12
C LEU A 328 -2.32 -19.96 -2.80
N LEU A 329 -1.90 -19.56 -4.02
CA LEU A 329 -2.59 -18.51 -4.79
C LEU A 329 -4.03 -18.91 -5.12
N ASN A 330 -4.28 -20.20 -5.34
CA ASN A 330 -5.58 -20.77 -5.67
C ASN A 330 -6.31 -19.95 -6.75
N SER A 331 -5.59 -19.68 -7.84
CA SER A 331 -5.99 -18.78 -8.91
C SER A 331 -5.70 -19.38 -10.27
N CYS A 332 -6.72 -19.45 -11.13
CA CYS A 332 -6.55 -19.80 -12.54
C CYS A 332 -5.79 -18.71 -13.30
N LEU A 333 -5.94 -17.44 -12.90
CA LEU A 333 -5.31 -16.30 -13.58
C LEU A 333 -3.84 -16.12 -13.19
N GLY A 334 -3.48 -16.50 -11.96
CA GLY A 334 -2.15 -16.34 -11.39
C GLY A 334 -1.26 -17.57 -11.47
N ARG A 335 -1.63 -18.59 -12.25
CA ARG A 335 -0.84 -19.81 -12.41
C ARG A 335 0.59 -19.50 -12.84
N TYR A 336 1.55 -20.21 -12.27
CA TYR A 336 2.96 -20.05 -12.57
C TYR A 336 3.28 -20.33 -14.06
N ASP A 337 2.64 -21.34 -14.65
CA ASP A 337 2.84 -21.73 -16.06
C ASP A 337 2.17 -20.78 -17.08
N GLY A 338 1.36 -19.83 -16.64
CA GLY A 338 0.60 -18.93 -17.50
C GLY A 338 -0.51 -19.61 -18.32
N ASN A 339 -0.85 -20.88 -18.07
CA ASN A 339 -1.90 -21.61 -18.78
C ASN A 339 -3.31 -21.25 -18.26
N VAL A 340 -3.67 -19.98 -18.46
CA VAL A 340 -4.85 -19.37 -17.83
C VAL A 340 -6.16 -19.87 -18.45
N TYR A 341 -6.24 -19.95 -19.78
CA TYR A 341 -7.52 -20.19 -20.45
C TYR A 341 -8.02 -21.63 -20.29
N GLU A 342 -7.12 -22.61 -20.33
CA GLU A 342 -7.45 -24.01 -20.05
C GLU A 342 -7.88 -24.17 -18.58
N ALA A 343 -7.15 -23.57 -17.64
CA ALA A 343 -7.52 -23.59 -16.23
C ALA A 343 -8.88 -22.94 -15.96
N LEU A 344 -9.20 -21.83 -16.61
CA LEU A 344 -10.52 -21.19 -16.51
C LEU A 344 -11.63 -22.08 -17.06
N TYR A 345 -11.38 -22.78 -18.17
CA TYR A 345 -12.35 -23.69 -18.78
C TYR A 345 -12.64 -24.88 -17.86
N GLU A 346 -11.61 -25.55 -17.36
CA GLU A 346 -11.78 -26.68 -16.42
C GLU A 346 -12.44 -26.22 -15.12
N TYR A 347 -12.04 -25.08 -14.55
CA TYR A 347 -12.69 -24.51 -13.38
C TYR A 347 -14.19 -24.27 -13.59
N ALA A 348 -14.58 -23.75 -14.76
CA ALA A 348 -16.00 -23.52 -15.06
C ALA A 348 -16.76 -24.84 -15.23
N LYS A 349 -16.15 -25.82 -15.88
CA LYS A 349 -16.73 -27.16 -16.11
C LYS A 349 -17.00 -27.91 -14.80
N ASP A 350 -16.12 -27.77 -13.82
CA ASP A 350 -16.24 -28.42 -12.51
C ASP A 350 -17.28 -27.76 -11.57
N SER A 351 -17.92 -26.66 -12.00
CA SER A 351 -18.98 -26.00 -11.23
C SER A 351 -20.17 -26.93 -10.99
N THR A 352 -20.72 -26.91 -9.77
CA THR A 352 -21.91 -27.69 -9.41
C THR A 352 -23.12 -27.37 -10.28
N LEU A 353 -23.20 -26.14 -10.81
CA LEU A 353 -24.28 -25.72 -11.71
C LEU A 353 -24.22 -26.43 -13.06
N ASN A 354 -23.06 -26.94 -13.46
CA ASN A 354 -22.82 -27.61 -14.74
C ASN A 354 -22.91 -29.15 -14.64
N GLN A 355 -23.26 -29.70 -13.47
CA GLN A 355 -23.50 -31.15 -13.30
C GLN A 355 -24.66 -31.67 -14.13
N HIS A 356 -25.61 -30.79 -14.49
CA HIS A 356 -26.74 -31.09 -15.35
C HIS A 356 -26.77 -30.13 -16.53
N GLN A 357 -26.97 -30.63 -17.75
CA GLN A 357 -27.14 -29.75 -18.92
C GLN A 357 -28.36 -28.85 -18.81
N VAL A 358 -29.41 -29.31 -18.13
CA VAL A 358 -30.61 -28.53 -17.81
C VAL A 358 -30.80 -28.55 -16.31
N HIS A 359 -30.65 -27.38 -15.68
CA HIS A 359 -30.78 -27.26 -14.23
C HIS A 359 -32.21 -27.60 -13.76
N PRO A 360 -32.42 -28.32 -12.64
CA PRO A 360 -33.75 -28.73 -12.18
C PRO A 360 -34.76 -27.58 -12.00
N SER A 361 -34.28 -26.37 -11.69
CA SER A 361 -35.13 -25.16 -11.60
C SER A 361 -35.84 -24.83 -12.92
N PHE A 362 -35.28 -25.23 -14.08
CA PHE A 362 -35.93 -25.04 -15.37
C PHE A 362 -37.25 -25.81 -15.42
N HIS A 363 -37.24 -27.10 -15.07
CA HIS A 363 -38.44 -27.94 -15.09
C HIS A 363 -39.46 -27.52 -14.05
N LYS A 364 -38.98 -27.09 -12.87
CA LYS A 364 -39.86 -26.71 -11.75
C LYS A 364 -40.53 -25.35 -11.95
N TYR A 365 -39.84 -24.38 -12.55
CA TYR A 365 -40.29 -22.98 -12.56
C TYR A 365 -40.38 -22.37 -13.95
N ILE A 366 -39.36 -22.55 -14.80
CA ILE A 366 -39.27 -21.84 -16.08
C ILE A 366 -40.18 -22.49 -17.13
N LYS A 367 -40.18 -23.82 -17.23
CA LYS A 367 -40.97 -24.55 -18.23
C LYS A 367 -42.49 -24.30 -18.04
N PRO A 368 -43.06 -24.46 -16.83
CA PRO A 368 -44.49 -24.16 -16.62
C PRO A 368 -44.82 -22.69 -16.90
N MET A 369 -43.96 -21.74 -16.51
CA MET A 369 -44.15 -20.31 -16.78
C MET A 369 -44.21 -20.02 -18.28
N ARG A 370 -43.29 -20.59 -19.08
CA ARG A 370 -43.26 -20.41 -20.54
C ARG A 370 -44.49 -21.00 -21.22
N GLU A 371 -44.95 -22.16 -20.76
CA GLU A 371 -46.15 -22.82 -21.29
C GLU A 371 -47.41 -21.99 -20.96
N ALA A 372 -47.53 -21.47 -19.75
CA ALA A 372 -48.63 -20.59 -19.36
C ALA A 372 -48.65 -19.25 -20.13
N LEU A 373 -47.49 -18.70 -20.49
CA LEU A 373 -47.40 -17.49 -21.31
C LEU A 373 -47.79 -17.74 -22.76
N LYS A 374 -47.42 -18.89 -23.34
CA LYS A 374 -47.83 -19.27 -24.70
C LYS A 374 -49.33 -19.49 -24.82
N ALA A 375 -49.99 -19.95 -23.77
CA ALA A 375 -51.44 -20.15 -23.77
C ALA A 375 -52.26 -18.84 -23.74
N LYS A 376 -51.61 -17.68 -23.57
CA LYS A 376 -52.24 -16.34 -23.52
C LYS A 376 -52.03 -15.49 -24.78
N LEU A 377 -51.23 -15.98 -25.73
CA LEU A 377 -51.04 -15.40 -27.08
C LEU A 377 -51.80 -16.27 -28.08
#